data_AF-A0AAJ2PDL5-F1
#
_entry.id   AF-A0AAJ2PDL5-F1
#
_cell.length_a   1.000
_cell.length_b   1.000
_cell.length_c   1.000
_cell.angle_alpha   90.00
_cell.angle_beta   90.00
_cell.angle_gamma   90.00
#
_symmetry.space_group_name_H-M   'P 1'
#
loop_
_entity.id
_entity.type
_entity.pdbx_description
1 polymer ?
#
loop_
_entity_poly.entity_id
_entity_poly.type
_entity_poly.pdbx_seq_one_letter_code
_entity_poly.pdbx_strand_id
1 'polypeptide(L)'
;MSEQIVSKEERLRIAKRFADKVLEKYGKIVKSIVIMGSVVREDFKPFSDIDVFLIIDDLSTDLVSAGTDIMEVRDKIDEDIEKIAKEISELLSVQPSYTITEFTDYARTGHPIIYNFLKEGIAIYDVGFFDAWKKLLLAGKISGTREAIENYMEGAPKKLQRAKTVKLLMLAEDCYYAILNTAQAVLMFLGIPPPPPSKCYDEFVRYLVEPKIVEAEFANWLKEIIEIRKKIEHQELLNVSGSFVDEWLEKSEKFIKKMFEIISVLEVKKLEKIAEKTYEVMLKSILSGLNVLEKLNLQNIENMELKEINSIIEEKFKGKIDEVFRKKFIESKLMREEWMEVFNRVSNNKKLVEEGKIYKIPAKEIYDSRELVRKLIREISKAIEKSS
;
A
#
# COMPACT_ATOMS: atom_id res chain seq x y z
N MET A 1 29.05 41.15 -61.44
CA MET A 1 28.47 41.53 -60.14
C MET A 1 28.48 40.28 -59.28
N SER A 2 29.25 40.28 -58.19
CA SER A 2 29.21 39.17 -57.23
C SER A 2 27.87 39.22 -56.49
N GLU A 3 26.95 38.33 -56.84
CA GLU A 3 25.65 38.21 -56.18
C GLU A 3 25.87 37.90 -54.69
N GLN A 4 25.41 38.81 -53.83
CA GLN A 4 25.50 38.65 -52.38
C GLN A 4 24.66 37.44 -51.96
N ILE A 5 25.32 36.48 -51.31
CA ILE A 5 24.65 35.35 -50.66
C ILE A 5 23.73 35.92 -49.56
N VAL A 6 22.41 35.78 -49.73
CA VAL A 6 21.43 36.26 -48.74
C VAL A 6 21.56 35.42 -47.46
N SER A 7 21.83 36.07 -46.33
CA SER A 7 22.04 35.41 -45.04
C SER A 7 20.75 34.77 -44.51
N LYS A 8 20.88 33.82 -43.56
CA LYS A 8 19.73 33.22 -42.86
C LYS A 8 18.85 34.29 -42.19
N GLU A 9 19.47 35.26 -41.55
CA GLU A 9 18.78 36.36 -40.86
C GLU A 9 17.95 37.19 -41.83
N GLU A 10 18.49 37.49 -43.01
CA GLU A 10 17.76 38.25 -44.03
C GLU A 10 16.62 37.42 -44.62
N ARG A 11 16.83 36.11 -44.85
CA ARG A 11 15.75 35.18 -45.25
C ARG A 11 14.62 35.11 -44.22
N LEU A 12 14.95 35.09 -42.93
CA LEU A 12 13.95 35.15 -41.86
C LEU A 12 13.22 36.50 -41.82
N ARG A 13 13.90 37.63 -42.13
CA ARG A 13 13.23 38.94 -42.25
C ARG A 13 12.29 38.98 -43.45
N ILE A 14 12.69 38.42 -44.59
CA ILE A 14 11.84 38.28 -45.78
C ILE A 14 10.58 37.47 -45.43
N ALA A 15 10.75 36.32 -44.76
CA ALA A 15 9.63 35.47 -44.33
C ALA A 15 8.70 36.19 -43.33
N LYS A 16 9.25 36.97 -42.39
CA LYS A 16 8.45 37.79 -41.46
C LYS A 16 7.65 38.88 -42.17
N ARG A 17 8.26 39.61 -43.10
CA ARG A 17 7.55 40.62 -43.92
C ARG A 17 6.41 39.99 -44.72
N PHE A 18 6.63 38.77 -45.22
CA PHE A 18 5.58 37.98 -45.86
C PHE A 18 4.45 37.66 -44.89
N ALA A 19 4.79 37.13 -43.70
CA ALA A 19 3.79 36.88 -42.66
C ALA A 19 2.99 38.13 -42.30
N ASP A 20 3.62 39.28 -42.10
CA ASP A 20 2.94 40.53 -41.75
C ASP A 20 1.90 40.94 -42.83
N LYS A 21 2.29 40.96 -44.11
CA LYS A 21 1.35 41.26 -45.21
C LYS A 21 0.21 40.26 -45.32
N VAL A 22 0.49 38.97 -45.13
CA VAL A 22 -0.54 37.92 -45.13
C VAL A 22 -1.52 38.13 -43.98
N LEU A 23 -1.04 38.46 -42.78
CA LEU A 23 -1.85 38.65 -41.59
C LEU A 23 -2.69 39.93 -41.65
N GLU A 24 -2.21 41.00 -42.28
CA GLU A 24 -3.00 42.21 -42.53
C GLU A 24 -4.30 41.89 -43.32
N LYS A 25 -4.22 40.95 -44.27
CA LYS A 25 -5.35 40.56 -45.12
C LYS A 25 -6.17 39.41 -44.53
N TYR A 26 -5.51 38.40 -43.96
CA TYR A 26 -6.11 37.11 -43.61
C TYR A 26 -5.93 36.70 -42.14
N GLY A 27 -5.50 37.59 -41.25
CA GLY A 27 -5.17 37.28 -39.85
C GLY A 27 -6.29 36.67 -39.00
N LYS A 28 -7.56 36.82 -39.40
CA LYS A 28 -8.70 36.15 -38.73
C LYS A 28 -8.78 34.65 -39.06
N ILE A 29 -8.33 34.26 -40.25
CA ILE A 29 -8.43 32.90 -40.79
C ILE A 29 -7.11 32.15 -40.57
N VAL A 30 -5.96 32.81 -40.74
CA VAL A 30 -4.65 32.19 -40.59
C VAL A 30 -4.35 31.85 -39.12
N LYS A 31 -4.07 30.58 -38.84
CA LYS A 31 -3.67 30.08 -37.52
C LYS A 31 -2.16 29.93 -37.36
N SER A 32 -1.49 29.56 -38.44
CA SER A 32 -0.03 29.39 -38.42
C SER A 32 0.56 29.76 -39.77
N ILE A 33 1.74 30.36 -39.76
CA ILE A 33 2.60 30.55 -40.92
C ILE A 33 3.94 29.91 -40.56
N VAL A 34 4.32 28.90 -41.32
CA VAL A 34 5.42 28.01 -40.96
C VAL A 34 6.45 28.03 -42.09
N ILE A 35 7.69 28.30 -41.73
CA ILE A 35 8.83 28.16 -42.63
C ILE A 35 9.39 26.74 -42.52
N MET A 36 9.86 26.20 -43.63
CA MET A 36 10.44 24.86 -43.70
C MET A 36 11.65 24.83 -44.64
N GLY A 37 12.12 23.61 -44.93
CA GLY A 37 13.14 23.40 -45.94
C GLY A 37 14.53 23.83 -45.49
N SER A 38 15.37 24.11 -46.48
CA SER A 38 16.81 24.23 -46.27
C SER A 38 17.24 25.41 -45.38
N VAL A 39 16.41 26.45 -45.31
CA VAL A 39 16.63 27.61 -44.46
C VAL A 39 16.55 27.24 -42.98
N VAL A 40 15.67 26.30 -42.63
CA VAL A 40 15.50 25.83 -41.24
C VAL A 40 16.58 24.81 -40.87
N ARG A 41 16.93 23.91 -41.79
CA ARG A 41 18.00 22.90 -41.59
C ARG A 41 19.42 23.47 -41.64
N GLU A 42 19.58 24.74 -42.00
CA GLU A 42 20.89 25.41 -42.15
C GLU A 42 21.76 24.81 -43.27
N ASP A 43 21.17 24.07 -44.21
CA ASP A 43 21.83 23.48 -45.39
C ASP A 43 21.53 24.25 -46.69
N PHE A 44 21.06 25.49 -46.57
CA PHE A 44 20.67 26.33 -47.71
C PHE A 44 21.88 26.81 -48.54
N LYS A 45 21.71 26.77 -49.86
CA LYS A 45 22.65 27.29 -50.85
C LYS A 45 22.28 28.74 -51.20
N PRO A 46 23.15 29.50 -51.89
CA PRO A 46 22.86 30.88 -52.26
C PRO A 46 21.51 31.10 -52.96
N PHE A 47 21.11 30.16 -53.83
CA PHE A 47 19.84 30.15 -54.58
C PHE A 47 18.73 29.30 -53.94
N SER A 48 18.89 28.86 -52.69
CA SER A 48 17.82 28.10 -52.04
C SER A 48 16.59 28.98 -51.86
N ASP A 49 15.42 28.37 -51.95
CA ASP A 49 14.14 29.02 -51.68
C ASP A 49 13.84 29.05 -50.17
N ILE A 50 12.91 29.92 -49.79
CA ILE A 50 12.29 30.01 -48.48
C ILE A 50 10.92 29.38 -48.60
N ASP A 51 10.82 28.10 -48.24
CA ASP A 51 9.57 27.36 -48.27
C ASP A 51 8.65 27.78 -47.12
N VAL A 52 7.44 28.23 -47.44
CA VAL A 52 6.43 28.68 -46.47
C VAL A 52 5.09 28.04 -46.77
N PHE A 53 4.36 27.62 -45.74
CA PHE A 53 2.95 27.23 -45.86
C PHE A 53 2.13 27.83 -44.73
N LEU A 54 0.82 27.87 -44.95
CA LEU A 54 -0.14 28.40 -43.99
C LEU A 54 -1.03 27.27 -43.46
N ILE A 55 -1.50 27.45 -42.23
CA ILE A 55 -2.63 26.70 -41.68
C ILE A 55 -3.80 27.66 -41.51
N ILE A 56 -4.94 27.34 -42.11
CA ILE A 56 -6.14 28.19 -42.16
C ILE A 56 -7.33 27.56 -41.46
N ASP A 57 -8.19 28.39 -40.88
CA ASP A 57 -9.38 27.99 -40.13
C ASP A 57 -10.57 27.70 -41.04
N ASP A 58 -10.90 26.42 -41.18
CA ASP A 58 -12.10 25.94 -41.84
C ASP A 58 -13.26 25.64 -40.86
N LEU A 59 -13.04 25.88 -39.56
CA LEU A 59 -13.98 25.53 -38.49
C LEU A 59 -14.73 26.75 -37.94
N SER A 60 -14.37 27.97 -38.37
CA SER A 60 -15.01 29.18 -37.88
C SER A 60 -16.50 29.22 -38.22
N THR A 61 -17.32 29.53 -37.22
CA THR A 61 -18.79 29.57 -37.32
C THR A 61 -19.28 30.56 -38.38
N ASP A 62 -18.53 31.62 -38.63
CA ASP A 62 -18.86 32.66 -39.61
C ASP A 62 -18.76 32.13 -41.05
N LEU A 63 -17.76 31.30 -41.36
CA LEU A 63 -17.59 30.69 -42.68
C LEU A 63 -18.62 29.59 -42.92
N VAL A 64 -18.87 28.75 -41.91
CA VAL A 64 -19.82 27.64 -41.96
C VAL A 64 -21.26 28.14 -42.10
N SER A 65 -21.64 29.19 -41.36
CA SER A 65 -23.00 29.75 -41.39
C SER A 65 -23.30 30.51 -42.68
N ALA A 66 -22.27 30.98 -43.39
CA ALA A 66 -22.40 31.68 -44.66
C ALA A 66 -22.53 30.73 -45.87
N GLY A 67 -22.47 29.40 -45.67
CA GLY A 67 -22.50 28.43 -46.77
C GLY A 67 -21.29 28.54 -47.71
N THR A 68 -20.18 29.06 -47.19
CA THR A 68 -18.98 29.35 -47.98
C THR A 68 -18.29 28.05 -48.37
N ASP A 69 -17.95 27.88 -49.64
CA ASP A 69 -17.08 26.79 -50.06
C ASP A 69 -15.64 27.08 -49.58
N ILE A 70 -15.19 26.28 -48.62
CA ILE A 70 -13.86 26.44 -48.03
C ILE A 70 -12.73 26.19 -49.04
N MET A 71 -12.98 25.38 -50.07
CA MET A 71 -12.00 25.13 -51.14
C MET A 71 -11.80 26.40 -51.97
N GLU A 72 -12.88 27.11 -52.32
CA GLU A 72 -12.79 28.39 -53.04
C GLU A 72 -12.06 29.47 -52.22
N VAL A 73 -12.29 29.49 -50.89
CA VAL A 73 -11.58 30.40 -49.98
C VAL A 73 -10.10 30.06 -49.91
N ARG A 74 -9.75 28.77 -49.81
CA ARG A 74 -8.36 28.31 -49.83
C ARG A 74 -7.68 28.68 -51.14
N ASP A 75 -8.29 28.38 -52.28
CA ASP A 75 -7.71 28.67 -53.61
C ASP A 75 -7.45 30.17 -53.78
N LYS A 76 -8.39 31.02 -53.33
CA LYS A 76 -8.21 32.47 -53.33
C LYS A 76 -7.07 32.93 -52.41
N ILE A 77 -6.96 32.33 -51.22
CA ILE A 77 -5.84 32.61 -50.31
C ILE A 77 -4.53 32.21 -50.98
N ASP A 78 -4.45 31.00 -51.54
CA ASP A 78 -3.25 30.47 -52.22
C ASP A 78 -2.83 31.36 -53.40
N GLU A 79 -3.77 31.83 -54.24
CA GLU A 79 -3.48 32.79 -55.31
C GLU A 79 -2.94 34.14 -54.79
N ASP A 80 -3.50 34.63 -53.68
CA ASP A 80 -3.12 35.93 -53.13
C ASP A 80 -1.76 35.88 -52.43
N ILE A 81 -1.48 34.81 -51.69
CA ILE A 81 -0.18 34.64 -51.03
C ILE A 81 0.94 34.43 -52.04
N GLU A 82 0.69 33.79 -53.19
CA GLU A 82 1.66 33.73 -54.28
C GLU A 82 1.99 35.12 -54.85
N LYS A 83 0.99 35.98 -55.03
CA LYS A 83 1.20 37.38 -55.48
C LYS A 83 2.00 38.16 -54.44
N ILE A 84 1.63 38.05 -53.15
CA ILE A 84 2.33 38.69 -52.04
C ILE A 84 3.79 38.22 -51.97
N ALA A 85 4.05 36.92 -52.15
CA ALA A 85 5.40 36.37 -52.16
C ALA A 85 6.26 36.99 -53.26
N LYS A 86 5.76 37.03 -54.51
CA LYS A 86 6.46 37.62 -55.67
C LYS A 86 6.75 39.11 -55.48
N GLU A 87 5.84 39.86 -54.87
CA GLU A 87 6.07 41.28 -54.54
C GLU A 87 7.17 41.49 -53.49
N ILE A 88 7.33 40.56 -52.56
CA ILE A 88 8.28 40.69 -51.45
C ILE A 88 9.66 40.21 -51.85
N SER A 89 9.77 39.04 -52.47
CA SER A 89 11.04 38.41 -52.84
C SER A 89 10.82 37.18 -53.73
N GLU A 90 11.60 37.07 -54.81
CA GLU A 90 11.62 35.87 -55.67
C GLU A 90 12.09 34.60 -54.93
N LEU A 91 12.80 34.74 -53.80
CA LEU A 91 13.23 33.62 -52.96
C LEU A 91 12.09 32.95 -52.16
N LEU A 92 10.88 33.51 -52.12
CA LEU A 92 9.76 32.91 -51.38
C LEU A 92 9.06 31.84 -52.23
N SER A 93 9.05 30.61 -51.73
CA SER A 93 8.33 29.48 -52.31
C SER A 93 7.15 29.16 -51.41
N VAL A 94 5.94 29.48 -51.86
CA VAL A 94 4.72 29.21 -51.07
C VAL A 94 4.16 27.85 -51.46
N GLN A 95 3.98 26.99 -50.46
CA GLN A 95 3.34 25.69 -50.60
C GLN A 95 1.82 25.83 -50.35
N PRO A 96 0.99 24.91 -50.87
CA PRO A 96 -0.46 24.94 -50.65
C PRO A 96 -0.83 25.05 -49.17
N SER A 97 -1.80 25.92 -48.84
CA SER A 97 -2.28 26.09 -47.47
C SER A 97 -3.01 24.84 -46.97
N TYR A 98 -2.92 24.51 -45.69
CA TYR A 98 -3.67 23.39 -45.08
C TYR A 98 -4.81 23.93 -44.23
N THR A 99 -5.99 23.32 -44.29
CA THR A 99 -7.03 23.63 -43.31
C THR A 99 -6.74 22.96 -41.96
N ILE A 100 -7.35 23.42 -40.87
CA ILE A 100 -7.23 22.78 -39.56
C ILE A 100 -7.67 21.32 -39.65
N THR A 101 -8.79 21.04 -40.33
CA THR A 101 -9.30 19.68 -40.50
C THR A 101 -8.29 18.80 -41.23
N GLU A 102 -7.82 19.23 -42.40
CA GLU A 102 -6.87 18.48 -43.22
C GLU A 102 -5.55 18.23 -42.47
N PHE A 103 -4.98 19.28 -41.87
CA PHE A 103 -3.74 19.19 -41.10
C PHE A 103 -3.91 18.21 -39.94
N THR A 104 -5.02 18.28 -39.21
CA THR A 104 -5.31 17.41 -38.07
C THR A 104 -5.41 15.95 -38.49
N ASP A 105 -6.11 15.65 -39.58
CA ASP A 105 -6.25 14.28 -40.06
C ASP A 105 -4.91 13.68 -40.51
N TYR A 106 -4.10 14.48 -41.22
CA TYR A 106 -2.76 14.06 -41.62
C TYR A 106 -1.80 13.94 -40.44
N ALA A 107 -1.84 14.88 -39.49
CA ALA A 107 -1.03 14.82 -38.27
C ALA A 107 -1.38 13.57 -37.44
N ARG A 108 -2.67 13.33 -37.16
CA ARG A 108 -3.15 12.18 -36.39
C ARG A 108 -2.72 10.83 -36.97
N THR A 109 -2.67 10.73 -38.30
CA THR A 109 -2.31 9.51 -39.02
C THR A 109 -0.81 9.36 -39.24
N GLY A 110 -0.01 10.35 -38.84
CA GLY A 110 1.44 10.35 -39.07
C GLY A 110 1.79 10.47 -40.56
N HIS A 111 0.96 11.17 -41.33
CA HIS A 111 1.17 11.33 -42.77
C HIS A 111 2.58 11.90 -43.05
N PRO A 112 3.38 11.33 -43.98
CA PRO A 112 4.78 11.70 -44.16
C PRO A 112 5.03 13.19 -44.38
N ILE A 113 4.12 13.87 -45.08
CA ILE A 113 4.21 15.32 -45.33
C ILE A 113 4.13 16.11 -44.03
N ILE A 114 3.04 15.96 -43.27
CA ILE A 114 2.86 16.70 -42.00
C ILE A 114 3.88 16.28 -40.95
N TYR A 115 4.28 15.01 -40.94
CA TYR A 115 5.38 14.55 -40.10
C TYR A 115 6.67 15.34 -40.36
N ASN A 116 7.08 15.48 -41.63
CA ASN A 116 8.27 16.29 -41.98
C ASN A 116 8.07 17.76 -41.62
N PHE A 117 6.86 18.31 -41.83
CA PHE A 117 6.56 19.69 -41.47
C PHE A 117 6.69 19.91 -39.97
N LEU A 118 6.10 19.06 -39.14
CA LEU A 118 6.20 19.16 -37.68
C LEU A 118 7.63 18.96 -37.19
N LYS A 119 8.37 18.03 -37.80
CA LYS A 119 9.74 17.72 -37.41
C LYS A 119 10.70 18.87 -37.69
N GLU A 120 10.63 19.44 -38.88
CA GLU A 120 11.60 20.42 -39.36
C GLU A 120 11.09 21.86 -39.25
N GLY A 121 9.80 22.10 -39.48
CA GLY A 121 9.22 23.43 -39.62
C GLY A 121 9.33 24.30 -38.37
N ILE A 122 9.49 25.60 -38.57
CA ILE A 122 9.47 26.63 -37.53
C ILE A 122 8.29 27.56 -37.82
N ALA A 123 7.40 27.73 -36.86
CA ALA A 123 6.37 28.76 -36.97
C ALA A 123 6.99 30.15 -36.84
N ILE A 124 6.76 31.00 -37.83
CA ILE A 124 7.08 32.44 -37.76
C ILE A 124 5.87 33.26 -37.26
N TYR A 125 4.68 32.67 -37.37
CA TYR A 125 3.46 33.08 -36.70
C TYR A 125 2.69 31.82 -36.32
N ASP A 126 2.18 31.76 -35.09
CA ASP A 126 1.29 30.67 -34.65
C ASP A 126 0.41 31.17 -33.51
N VAL A 127 -0.87 30.80 -33.53
CA VAL A 127 -1.79 31.03 -32.41
C VAL A 127 -1.69 29.93 -31.34
N GLY A 128 -0.73 29.02 -31.49
CA GLY A 128 -0.49 27.86 -30.64
C GLY A 128 -1.00 26.54 -31.22
N PHE A 129 -1.39 26.50 -32.51
CA PHE A 129 -1.87 25.29 -33.15
C PHE A 129 -0.72 24.40 -33.62
N PHE A 130 0.18 24.94 -34.45
CA PHE A 130 1.29 24.18 -35.01
C PHE A 130 2.29 23.74 -33.93
N ASP A 131 2.65 24.64 -33.02
CA ASP A 131 3.60 24.35 -31.96
C ASP A 131 3.08 23.28 -30.98
N ALA A 132 1.77 23.22 -30.75
CA ALA A 132 1.16 22.17 -29.94
C ALA A 132 1.33 20.80 -30.60
N TRP A 133 1.04 20.69 -31.90
CA TRP A 133 1.27 19.45 -32.66
C TRP A 133 2.75 19.06 -32.71
N LYS A 134 3.66 20.03 -32.84
CA LYS A 134 5.11 19.77 -32.79
C LYS A 134 5.55 19.20 -31.45
N LYS A 135 5.04 19.75 -30.34
CA LYS A 135 5.29 19.22 -28.99
C LYS A 135 4.71 17.81 -28.82
N LEU A 136 3.53 17.53 -29.37
CA LEU A 136 2.94 16.19 -29.37
C LEU A 136 3.77 15.18 -30.16
N LEU A 137 4.33 15.58 -31.31
CA LEU A 137 5.27 14.75 -32.07
C LEU A 137 6.50 14.40 -31.24
N LEU A 138 7.18 15.41 -30.68
CA LEU A 138 8.38 15.23 -29.86
C LEU A 138 8.13 14.40 -28.60
N ALA A 139 6.94 14.51 -28.02
CA ALA A 139 6.50 13.67 -26.90
C ALA A 139 6.05 12.25 -27.33
N GLY A 140 6.22 11.90 -28.62
CA GLY A 140 5.82 10.63 -29.24
C GLY A 140 4.34 10.30 -29.03
N LYS A 141 3.46 11.32 -29.07
CA LYS A 141 2.01 11.18 -28.93
C LYS A 141 1.30 10.98 -30.26
N ILE A 142 1.98 11.24 -31.38
CA ILE A 142 1.45 11.00 -32.71
C ILE A 142 1.75 9.55 -33.13
N SER A 143 0.71 8.76 -33.33
CA SER A 143 0.85 7.35 -33.73
C SER A 143 1.52 7.19 -35.09
N GLY A 144 2.26 6.09 -35.27
CA GLY A 144 2.97 5.80 -36.52
C GLY A 144 4.29 6.56 -36.73
N THR A 145 4.67 7.43 -35.80
CA THR A 145 5.92 8.21 -35.86
C THR A 145 7.08 7.50 -35.18
N ARG A 146 8.32 7.88 -35.54
CA ARG A 146 9.54 7.33 -34.95
C ARG A 146 9.60 7.59 -33.45
N GLU A 147 9.20 8.78 -33.02
CA GLU A 147 9.16 9.22 -31.63
C GLU A 147 8.19 8.37 -30.80
N ALA A 148 7.02 8.04 -31.36
CA ALA A 148 6.08 7.12 -30.72
C ALA A 148 6.67 5.72 -30.59
N ILE A 149 7.32 5.19 -31.64
CA ILE A 149 7.99 3.89 -31.62
C ILE A 149 9.10 3.86 -30.56
N GLU A 150 9.96 4.87 -30.54
CA GLU A 150 11.04 5.01 -29.55
C GLU A 150 10.49 5.03 -28.12
N ASN A 151 9.41 5.80 -27.87
CA ASN A 151 8.74 5.81 -26.57
C ASN A 151 8.23 4.42 -26.14
N TYR A 152 7.59 3.67 -27.04
CA TYR A 152 7.14 2.30 -26.73
C TYR A 152 8.33 1.39 -26.42
N MET A 153 9.40 1.50 -27.21
CA MET A 153 10.61 0.68 -27.07
C MET A 153 11.37 0.99 -25.78
N GLU A 154 11.52 2.26 -25.40
CA GLU A 154 12.16 2.67 -24.14
C GLU A 154 11.36 2.25 -22.90
N GLY A 155 10.04 2.21 -23.02
CA GLY A 155 9.15 1.79 -21.95
C GLY A 155 9.26 0.30 -21.61
N ALA A 156 9.48 -0.56 -22.61
CA ALA A 156 9.44 -2.01 -22.46
C ALA A 156 10.47 -2.57 -21.45
N PRO A 157 11.78 -2.22 -21.51
CA PRO A 157 12.77 -2.67 -20.53
C PRO A 157 12.46 -2.21 -19.10
N LYS A 158 11.94 -0.99 -18.94
CA LYS A 158 11.56 -0.44 -17.63
C LYS A 158 10.42 -1.25 -17.00
N LYS A 159 9.43 -1.69 -17.79
CA LYS A 159 8.35 -2.57 -17.32
C LYS A 159 8.89 -3.94 -16.88
N LEU A 160 9.84 -4.51 -17.63
CA LEU A 160 10.46 -5.78 -17.26
C LEU A 160 11.32 -5.65 -15.99
N GLN A 161 12.10 -4.58 -15.85
CA GLN A 161 12.86 -4.29 -14.63
C GLN A 161 11.94 -4.10 -13.42
N ARG A 162 10.80 -3.42 -13.59
CA ARG A 162 9.78 -3.31 -12.54
C ARG A 162 9.29 -4.68 -12.09
N ALA A 163 8.97 -5.60 -13.01
CA ALA A 163 8.55 -6.96 -12.66
C ALA A 163 9.63 -7.72 -11.86
N LYS A 164 10.91 -7.56 -12.21
CA LYS A 164 12.03 -8.13 -11.43
C LYS A 164 12.14 -7.51 -10.03
N THR A 165 11.97 -6.19 -9.94
CA THR A 165 12.01 -5.45 -8.66
C THR A 165 10.87 -5.86 -7.74
N VAL A 166 9.66 -6.04 -8.27
CA VAL A 166 8.50 -6.49 -7.49
C VAL A 166 8.76 -7.82 -6.81
N LYS A 167 9.40 -8.78 -7.48
CA LYS A 167 9.79 -10.07 -6.85
C LYS A 167 10.72 -9.89 -5.66
N LEU A 168 11.66 -8.95 -5.72
CA LEU A 168 12.55 -8.66 -4.58
C LEU A 168 11.78 -8.00 -3.44
N LEU A 169 10.86 -7.08 -3.74
CA LEU A 169 10.02 -6.41 -2.75
C LEU A 169 9.09 -7.40 -2.02
N MET A 170 8.52 -8.36 -2.75
CA MET A 170 7.71 -9.43 -2.14
C MET A 170 8.49 -10.21 -1.07
N LEU A 171 9.81 -10.39 -1.24
CA LEU A 171 10.65 -11.05 -0.26
C LEU A 171 11.09 -10.10 0.87
N ALA A 172 11.63 -8.94 0.51
CA ALA A 172 12.30 -8.02 1.44
C ALA A 172 11.34 -7.20 2.32
N GLU A 173 10.14 -6.93 1.81
CA GLU A 173 9.10 -6.18 2.51
C GLU A 173 7.98 -7.11 2.96
N ASP A 174 7.31 -7.79 2.03
CA ASP A 174 6.05 -8.49 2.35
C ASP A 174 6.28 -9.77 3.19
N CYS A 175 7.00 -10.77 2.66
CA CYS A 175 7.27 -12.03 3.36
C CYS A 175 8.10 -11.81 4.64
N TYR A 176 9.12 -10.95 4.55
CA TYR A 176 9.96 -10.61 5.69
C TYR A 176 9.16 -10.05 6.87
N TYR A 177 8.37 -8.98 6.65
CA TYR A 177 7.63 -8.38 7.77
C TYR A 177 6.48 -9.27 8.23
N ALA A 178 5.89 -10.07 7.35
CA ALA A 178 4.90 -11.05 7.76
C ALA A 178 5.47 -12.06 8.77
N ILE A 179 6.64 -12.65 8.48
CA ILE A 179 7.31 -13.60 9.38
C ILE A 179 7.84 -12.89 10.64
N LEU A 180 8.57 -11.78 10.49
CA LEU A 180 9.17 -11.07 11.62
C LEU A 180 8.13 -10.56 12.60
N ASN A 181 7.09 -9.86 12.13
CA ASN A 181 6.11 -9.22 13.01
C ASN A 181 5.28 -10.27 13.76
N THR A 182 4.94 -11.39 13.12
CA THR A 182 4.22 -12.49 13.79
C THR A 182 5.09 -13.18 14.83
N ALA A 183 6.38 -13.40 14.55
CA ALA A 183 7.34 -13.90 15.54
C ALA A 183 7.42 -12.96 16.75
N GLN A 184 7.59 -11.66 16.51
CA GLN A 184 7.64 -10.64 17.56
C GLN A 184 6.34 -10.58 18.38
N ALA A 185 5.17 -10.72 17.74
CA ALA A 185 3.88 -10.72 18.43
C ALA A 185 3.75 -11.89 19.43
N VAL A 186 4.21 -13.09 19.06
CA VAL A 186 4.23 -14.24 20.00
C VAL A 186 5.16 -13.96 21.18
N LEU A 187 6.35 -13.41 20.93
CA LEU A 187 7.30 -13.05 22.00
C LEU A 187 6.69 -11.98 22.93
N MET A 188 6.03 -10.97 22.38
CA MET A 188 5.29 -9.96 23.15
C MET A 188 4.19 -10.57 24.00
N PHE A 189 3.47 -11.57 23.49
CA PHE A 189 2.45 -12.29 24.25
C PHE A 189 3.05 -13.00 25.47
N LEU A 190 4.28 -13.50 25.35
CA LEU A 190 5.04 -14.10 26.46
C LEU A 190 5.66 -13.06 27.42
N GLY A 191 5.43 -11.76 27.18
CA GLY A 191 5.95 -10.66 28.00
C GLY A 191 7.37 -10.21 27.64
N ILE A 192 7.90 -10.67 26.50
CA ILE A 192 9.22 -10.30 26.00
C ILE A 192 9.05 -9.09 25.07
N PRO A 193 9.80 -7.98 25.25
CA PRO A 193 9.69 -6.85 24.33
C PRO A 193 10.08 -7.29 22.91
N PRO A 194 9.48 -6.70 21.85
CA PRO A 194 9.74 -7.12 20.48
C PRO A 194 11.23 -6.92 20.13
N PRO A 195 11.98 -8.00 19.87
CA PRO A 195 13.42 -7.88 19.63
C PRO A 195 13.69 -7.25 18.26
N PRO A 196 14.81 -6.52 18.09
CA PRO A 196 15.22 -6.06 16.77
C PRO A 196 15.51 -7.26 15.86
N PRO A 197 15.45 -7.10 14.52
CA PRO A 197 15.63 -8.21 13.58
C PRO A 197 16.92 -9.02 13.80
N SER A 198 18.02 -8.36 14.16
CA SER A 198 19.31 -9.01 14.43
C SER A 198 19.30 -9.95 15.63
N LYS A 199 18.38 -9.78 16.58
CA LYS A 199 18.24 -10.61 17.79
C LYS A 199 16.99 -11.49 17.76
N CYS A 200 16.09 -11.29 16.80
CA CYS A 200 14.80 -11.96 16.79
C CYS A 200 14.93 -13.48 16.67
N TYR A 201 15.90 -13.97 15.90
CA TYR A 201 16.18 -15.41 15.81
C TYR A 201 16.56 -16.02 17.16
N ASP A 202 17.53 -15.44 17.88
CA ASP A 202 18.03 -15.98 19.14
C ASP A 202 16.93 -15.99 20.22
N GLU A 203 16.16 -14.91 20.31
CA GLU A 203 15.03 -14.80 21.25
C GLU A 203 13.92 -15.79 20.90
N PHE A 204 13.62 -15.97 19.60
CA PHE A 204 12.65 -16.96 19.14
C PHE A 204 13.09 -18.38 19.51
N VAL A 205 14.35 -18.74 19.29
CA VAL A 205 14.89 -20.05 19.66
C VAL A 205 14.75 -20.26 21.16
N ARG A 206 15.25 -19.32 21.96
CA ARG A 206 15.26 -19.41 23.43
C ARG A 206 13.89 -19.59 24.06
N TYR A 207 12.89 -18.84 23.59
CA TYR A 207 11.59 -18.79 24.26
C TYR A 207 10.52 -19.65 23.61
N LEU A 208 10.71 -20.10 22.36
CA LEU A 208 9.71 -20.88 21.63
C LEU A 208 10.23 -22.25 21.20
N VAL A 209 11.47 -22.36 20.73
CA VAL A 209 12.02 -23.63 20.25
C VAL A 209 12.58 -24.48 21.38
N GLU A 210 13.43 -23.94 22.26
CA GLU A 210 14.00 -24.68 23.40
C GLU A 210 12.90 -25.24 24.33
N PRO A 211 11.82 -24.50 24.65
CA PRO A 211 10.71 -25.02 25.44
C PRO A 211 9.78 -25.95 24.65
N LYS A 212 10.09 -26.24 23.38
CA LYS A 212 9.32 -27.09 22.46
C LYS A 212 7.88 -26.60 22.21
N ILE A 213 7.68 -25.29 22.22
CA ILE A 213 6.41 -24.67 21.81
C ILE A 213 6.30 -24.66 20.28
N VAL A 214 7.45 -24.50 19.60
CA VAL A 214 7.55 -24.41 18.15
C VAL A 214 8.71 -25.27 17.64
N GLU A 215 8.51 -25.85 16.47
CA GLU A 215 9.51 -26.64 15.75
C GLU A 215 10.66 -25.75 15.27
N ALA A 216 11.89 -26.28 15.28
CA ALA A 216 13.10 -25.54 14.91
C ALA A 216 13.09 -25.03 13.45
N GLU A 217 12.32 -25.68 12.58
CA GLU A 217 12.13 -25.27 11.18
C GLU A 217 11.65 -23.83 11.04
N PHE A 218 10.71 -23.39 11.89
CA PHE A 218 10.20 -22.01 11.86
C PHE A 218 11.31 -21.00 12.22
N ALA A 219 12.16 -21.32 13.21
CA ALA A 219 13.30 -20.46 13.54
C ALA A 219 14.30 -20.35 12.38
N ASN A 220 14.53 -21.44 11.65
CA ASN A 220 15.38 -21.43 10.45
C ASN A 220 14.79 -20.53 9.35
N TRP A 221 13.48 -20.63 9.07
CA TRP A 221 12.83 -19.74 8.10
C TRP A 221 12.92 -18.27 8.51
N LEU A 222 12.73 -17.96 9.79
CA LEU A 222 12.91 -16.59 10.31
C LEU A 222 14.36 -16.09 10.07
N LYS A 223 15.36 -16.92 10.34
CA LYS A 223 16.76 -16.57 10.08
C LYS A 223 17.04 -16.34 8.59
N GLU A 224 16.62 -17.28 7.75
CA GLU A 224 16.82 -17.24 6.31
C GLU A 224 16.17 -15.99 5.67
N ILE A 225 14.93 -15.63 6.05
CA ILE A 225 14.29 -14.44 5.47
C ILE A 225 14.96 -13.13 5.91
N ILE A 226 15.48 -13.07 7.14
CA ILE A 226 16.28 -11.93 7.62
C ILE A 226 17.56 -11.80 6.79
N GLU A 227 18.22 -12.91 6.47
CA GLU A 227 19.42 -12.91 5.62
C GLU A 227 19.10 -12.52 4.17
N ILE A 228 18.01 -13.02 3.60
CA ILE A 228 17.57 -12.67 2.25
C ILE A 228 17.30 -11.16 2.15
N ARG A 229 16.58 -10.58 3.11
CA ARG A 229 16.33 -9.13 3.13
C ARG A 229 17.64 -8.34 3.15
N LYS A 230 18.60 -8.71 3.99
CA LYS A 230 19.90 -8.03 4.05
C LYS A 230 20.65 -8.11 2.71
N LYS A 231 20.65 -9.27 2.05
CA LYS A 231 21.27 -9.43 0.72
C LYS A 231 20.59 -8.55 -0.34
N ILE A 232 19.28 -8.36 -0.27
CA ILE A 232 18.55 -7.46 -1.17
C ILE A 232 18.88 -5.99 -0.86
N GLU A 233 18.87 -5.58 0.42
CA GLU A 233 19.22 -4.22 0.85
C GLU A 233 20.65 -3.82 0.45
N HIS A 234 21.60 -4.75 0.59
CA HIS A 234 22.99 -4.54 0.19
C HIS A 234 23.25 -4.71 -1.31
N GLN A 235 22.20 -4.92 -2.12
CA GLN A 235 22.30 -5.12 -3.57
C GLN A 235 23.14 -6.35 -3.98
N GLU A 236 23.32 -7.31 -3.08
CA GLU A 236 23.98 -8.60 -3.36
C GLU A 236 23.03 -9.56 -4.10
N LEU A 237 21.72 -9.43 -3.86
CA LEU A 237 20.68 -10.20 -4.54
C LEU A 237 19.80 -9.30 -5.42
N LEU A 238 20.14 -9.22 -6.70
CA LEU A 238 19.50 -8.33 -7.68
C LEU A 238 18.37 -8.96 -8.49
N ASN A 239 18.20 -10.29 -8.43
CA ASN A 239 17.14 -11.00 -9.12
C ASN A 239 16.92 -12.37 -8.48
N VAL A 240 15.68 -12.85 -8.54
CA VAL A 240 15.25 -14.16 -8.02
C VAL A 240 14.32 -14.85 -9.03
N SER A 241 14.20 -16.17 -8.99
CA SER A 241 13.17 -16.87 -9.78
C SER A 241 11.77 -16.62 -9.21
N GLY A 242 10.71 -16.82 -10.01
CA GLY A 242 9.34 -16.78 -9.50
C GLY A 242 9.09 -17.89 -8.48
N SER A 243 9.57 -19.11 -8.77
CA SER A 243 9.46 -20.26 -7.88
C SER A 243 10.07 -20.03 -6.49
N PHE A 244 11.16 -19.26 -6.40
CA PHE A 244 11.75 -18.91 -5.11
C PHE A 244 10.87 -17.94 -4.32
N VAL A 245 10.17 -17.03 -4.99
CA VAL A 245 9.19 -16.16 -4.33
C VAL A 245 7.99 -16.97 -3.85
N ASP A 246 7.48 -17.87 -4.69
CA ASP A 246 6.34 -18.75 -4.34
C ASP A 246 6.67 -19.63 -3.13
N GLU A 247 7.87 -20.19 -3.05
CA GLU A 247 8.36 -20.94 -1.88
C GLU A 247 8.28 -20.10 -0.59
N TRP A 248 8.71 -18.83 -0.67
CA TRP A 248 8.70 -17.93 0.49
C TRP A 248 7.29 -17.47 0.86
N LEU A 249 6.38 -17.34 -0.09
CA LEU A 249 4.97 -17.09 0.20
C LEU A 249 4.38 -18.26 0.99
N GLU A 250 4.60 -19.51 0.53
CA GLU A 250 4.11 -20.71 1.24
C GLU A 250 4.72 -20.85 2.64
N LYS A 251 6.04 -20.62 2.79
CA LYS A 251 6.71 -20.61 4.10
C LYS A 251 6.10 -19.54 5.01
N SER A 252 5.85 -18.35 4.50
CA SER A 252 5.25 -17.24 5.25
C SER A 252 3.83 -17.57 5.71
N GLU A 253 2.98 -18.13 4.84
CA GLU A 253 1.63 -18.55 5.20
C GLU A 253 1.63 -19.60 6.33
N LYS A 254 2.48 -20.63 6.20
CA LYS A 254 2.64 -21.66 7.24
C LYS A 254 3.13 -21.06 8.55
N PHE A 255 4.12 -20.17 8.48
CA PHE A 255 4.68 -19.49 9.65
C PHE A 255 3.60 -18.68 10.39
N ILE A 256 2.88 -17.82 9.67
CA ILE A 256 1.82 -16.98 10.21
C ILE A 256 0.75 -17.84 10.88
N LYS A 257 0.25 -18.87 10.19
CA LYS A 257 -0.76 -19.78 10.72
C LYS A 257 -0.30 -20.41 12.04
N LYS A 258 0.95 -20.92 12.08
CA LYS A 258 1.52 -21.50 13.29
C LYS A 258 1.60 -20.49 14.42
N MET A 259 2.01 -19.24 14.17
CA MET A 259 2.07 -18.19 15.20
C MET A 259 0.70 -17.86 15.79
N PHE A 260 -0.34 -17.78 14.96
CA PHE A 260 -1.72 -17.58 15.43
C PHE A 260 -2.23 -18.75 16.27
N GLU A 261 -1.94 -19.99 15.87
CA GLU A 261 -2.27 -21.18 16.65
C GLU A 261 -1.60 -21.16 18.03
N ILE A 262 -0.30 -20.79 18.09
CA ILE A 262 0.45 -20.68 19.34
C ILE A 262 -0.17 -19.62 20.26
N ILE A 263 -0.48 -18.43 19.76
CA ILE A 263 -1.12 -17.37 20.57
C ILE A 263 -2.42 -17.88 21.16
N SER A 264 -3.25 -18.55 20.34
CA SER A 264 -4.53 -19.12 20.78
C SER A 264 -4.33 -20.14 21.91
N VAL A 265 -3.36 -21.05 21.77
CA VAL A 265 -3.02 -22.03 22.80
C VAL A 265 -2.49 -21.37 24.08
N LEU A 266 -1.61 -20.36 23.95
CA LEU A 266 -1.05 -19.64 25.09
C LEU A 266 -2.12 -18.82 25.82
N GLU A 267 -3.09 -18.26 25.10
CA GLU A 267 -4.22 -17.54 25.69
C GLU A 267 -5.11 -18.47 26.52
N VAL A 268 -5.45 -19.65 25.98
CA VAL A 268 -6.20 -20.68 26.72
C VAL A 268 -5.45 -21.06 28.01
N LYS A 269 -4.14 -21.36 27.92
CA LYS A 269 -3.32 -21.69 29.11
C LYS A 269 -3.28 -20.57 30.15
N LYS A 270 -3.23 -19.32 29.70
CA LYS A 270 -3.29 -18.14 30.59
C LYS A 270 -4.63 -18.08 31.32
N LEU A 271 -5.73 -18.32 30.62
CA LEU A 271 -7.07 -18.35 31.21
C LEU A 271 -7.24 -19.52 32.19
N GLU A 272 -6.73 -20.71 31.86
CA GLU A 272 -6.69 -21.87 32.77
C GLU A 272 -5.99 -21.51 34.08
N LYS A 273 -4.78 -20.94 33.99
CA LYS A 273 -4.00 -20.53 35.17
C LYS A 273 -4.74 -19.50 36.04
N ILE A 274 -5.45 -18.56 35.42
CA ILE A 274 -6.25 -17.56 36.15
C ILE A 274 -7.43 -18.24 36.85
N ALA A 275 -8.15 -19.14 36.16
CA ALA A 275 -9.29 -19.85 36.73
C ALA A 275 -8.87 -20.75 37.90
N GLU A 276 -7.77 -21.52 37.75
CA GLU A 276 -7.22 -22.36 38.83
C GLU A 276 -6.80 -21.53 40.04
N LYS A 277 -6.07 -20.43 39.82
CA LYS A 277 -5.65 -19.57 40.92
C LYS A 277 -6.83 -18.89 41.60
N THR A 278 -7.86 -18.51 40.84
CA THR A 278 -9.08 -17.91 41.37
C THR A 278 -9.84 -18.90 42.26
N TYR A 279 -9.94 -20.17 41.84
CA TYR A 279 -10.54 -21.25 42.64
C TYR A 279 -9.74 -21.53 43.93
N GLU A 280 -8.41 -21.63 43.83
CA GLU A 280 -7.54 -21.80 45.00
C GLU A 280 -7.72 -20.68 46.02
N VAL A 281 -7.71 -19.42 45.58
CA VAL A 281 -7.89 -18.23 46.45
C VAL A 281 -9.29 -18.21 47.08
N MET A 282 -10.32 -18.61 46.34
CA MET A 282 -11.68 -18.75 46.89
C MET A 282 -11.71 -19.77 48.04
N LEU A 283 -11.14 -20.97 47.84
CA LEU A 283 -11.11 -22.01 48.86
C LEU A 283 -10.31 -21.58 50.10
N LYS A 284 -9.16 -20.92 49.92
CA LYS A 284 -8.38 -20.34 51.05
C LYS A 284 -9.22 -19.38 51.88
N SER A 285 -9.98 -18.50 51.21
CA SER A 285 -10.83 -17.55 51.89
C SER A 285 -11.94 -18.24 52.69
N ILE A 286 -12.61 -19.22 52.10
CA ILE A 286 -13.67 -19.99 52.76
C ILE A 286 -13.11 -20.77 53.95
N LEU A 287 -11.99 -21.47 53.78
CA LEU A 287 -11.32 -22.18 54.86
C LEU A 287 -10.90 -21.26 55.99
N SER A 288 -10.44 -20.05 55.67
CA SER A 288 -10.09 -19.05 56.69
C SER A 288 -11.30 -18.63 57.51
N GLY A 289 -12.45 -18.42 56.87
CA GLY A 289 -13.71 -18.16 57.56
C GLY A 289 -14.17 -19.33 58.43
N LEU A 290 -14.14 -20.55 57.90
CA LEU A 290 -14.51 -21.76 58.64
C LEU A 290 -13.56 -22.03 59.82
N ASN A 291 -12.27 -21.74 59.67
CA ASN A 291 -11.29 -21.91 60.74
C ASN A 291 -11.66 -21.11 61.99
N VAL A 292 -12.19 -19.89 61.82
CA VAL A 292 -12.66 -19.05 62.92
C VAL A 292 -14.02 -19.52 63.42
N LEU A 293 -14.99 -19.73 62.53
CA LEU A 293 -16.36 -20.11 62.88
C LEU A 293 -16.46 -21.47 63.59
N GLU A 294 -15.59 -22.42 63.24
CA GLU A 294 -15.60 -23.79 63.78
C GLU A 294 -14.40 -24.09 64.69
N LYS A 295 -13.52 -23.11 64.95
CA LYS A 295 -12.32 -23.26 65.80
C LYS A 295 -11.45 -24.44 65.37
N LEU A 296 -11.15 -24.52 64.06
CA LEU A 296 -10.44 -25.66 63.46
C LEU A 296 -8.94 -25.67 63.75
N ASN A 297 -8.39 -24.58 64.31
CA ASN A 297 -6.97 -24.40 64.65
C ASN A 297 -6.00 -24.64 63.48
N LEU A 298 -6.43 -24.34 62.25
CA LEU A 298 -5.58 -24.35 61.07
C LEU A 298 -4.65 -23.13 61.07
N GLN A 299 -3.39 -23.34 60.69
CA GLN A 299 -2.37 -22.29 60.61
C GLN A 299 -1.93 -22.08 59.15
N ASN A 300 -1.50 -20.86 58.81
CA ASN A 300 -0.88 -20.52 57.52
C ASN A 300 -1.74 -20.83 56.26
N ILE A 301 -3.07 -20.72 56.35
CA ILE A 301 -4.01 -21.04 55.25
C ILE A 301 -3.67 -20.27 53.96
N GLU A 302 -3.23 -19.02 54.07
CA GLU A 302 -2.88 -18.18 52.93
C GLU A 302 -1.76 -18.78 52.06
N ASN A 303 -0.86 -19.55 52.67
CA ASN A 303 0.31 -20.15 52.02
C ASN A 303 0.06 -21.57 51.50
N MET A 304 -1.08 -22.19 51.83
CA MET A 304 -1.36 -23.58 51.45
C MET A 304 -1.47 -23.77 49.94
N GLU A 305 -1.01 -24.89 49.40
CA GLU A 305 -1.27 -25.24 48.00
C GLU A 305 -2.65 -25.87 47.81
N LEU A 306 -3.16 -25.90 46.57
CA LEU A 306 -4.46 -26.48 46.26
C LEU A 306 -4.58 -27.95 46.70
N LYS A 307 -3.49 -28.73 46.64
CA LYS A 307 -3.47 -30.12 47.11
C LYS A 307 -3.68 -30.23 48.62
N GLU A 308 -3.04 -29.36 49.39
CA GLU A 308 -3.17 -29.32 50.86
C GLU A 308 -4.59 -28.90 51.25
N ILE A 309 -5.12 -27.86 50.59
CA ILE A 309 -6.49 -27.39 50.75
C ILE A 309 -7.48 -28.54 50.51
N ASN A 310 -7.33 -29.28 49.41
CA ASN A 310 -8.21 -30.39 49.08
C ASN A 310 -8.10 -31.53 50.11
N SER A 311 -6.90 -31.82 50.64
CA SER A 311 -6.73 -32.83 51.70
C SER A 311 -7.47 -32.44 52.98
N ILE A 312 -7.40 -31.17 53.39
CA ILE A 312 -8.12 -30.66 54.56
C ILE A 312 -9.63 -30.74 54.32
N ILE A 313 -10.08 -30.40 53.11
CA ILE A 313 -11.50 -30.48 52.74
C ILE A 313 -12.00 -31.92 52.81
N GLU A 314 -11.20 -32.88 52.36
CA GLU A 314 -11.54 -34.30 52.44
C GLU A 314 -11.60 -34.78 53.90
N GLU A 315 -10.57 -34.49 54.70
CA GLU A 315 -10.47 -34.95 56.08
C GLU A 315 -11.55 -34.35 57.00
N LYS A 316 -11.73 -33.02 56.96
CA LYS A 316 -12.62 -32.29 57.88
C LYS A 316 -14.04 -32.18 57.38
N PHE A 317 -14.25 -32.12 56.07
CA PHE A 317 -15.55 -31.84 55.45
C PHE A 317 -16.04 -32.95 54.51
N LYS A 318 -15.33 -34.09 54.39
CA LYS A 318 -15.70 -35.22 53.53
C LYS A 318 -15.93 -34.80 52.07
N GLY A 319 -15.12 -33.86 51.58
CA GLY A 319 -15.20 -33.36 50.21
C GLY A 319 -16.33 -32.34 49.95
N LYS A 320 -17.24 -32.12 50.91
CA LYS A 320 -18.48 -31.34 50.73
C LYS A 320 -18.34 -29.87 51.17
N ILE A 321 -17.31 -29.20 50.69
CA ILE A 321 -17.03 -27.80 51.06
C ILE A 321 -18.14 -26.84 50.65
N ASP A 322 -18.86 -27.14 49.56
CA ASP A 322 -20.01 -26.40 49.05
C ASP A 322 -21.20 -26.45 50.01
N GLU A 323 -21.55 -27.63 50.52
CA GLU A 323 -22.61 -27.83 51.52
C GLU A 323 -22.26 -27.09 52.83
N VAL A 324 -21.01 -27.19 53.27
CA VAL A 324 -20.52 -26.52 54.48
C VAL A 324 -20.57 -25.00 54.31
N PHE A 325 -20.11 -24.49 53.16
CA PHE A 325 -20.16 -23.05 52.86
C PHE A 325 -21.60 -22.53 52.88
N ARG A 326 -22.54 -23.22 52.21
CA ARG A 326 -23.97 -22.88 52.22
C ARG A 326 -24.52 -22.81 53.65
N LYS A 327 -24.33 -23.87 54.43
CA LYS A 327 -24.87 -23.96 55.79
C LYS A 327 -24.30 -22.90 56.73
N LYS A 328 -22.99 -22.65 56.65
CA LYS A 328 -22.28 -21.83 57.64
C LYS A 328 -22.27 -20.35 57.32
N PHE A 329 -22.32 -19.96 56.05
CA PHE A 329 -22.30 -18.54 55.68
C PHE A 329 -23.65 -18.04 55.18
N ILE A 330 -24.39 -18.87 54.43
CA ILE A 330 -25.61 -18.43 53.74
C ILE A 330 -26.86 -18.66 54.60
N GLU A 331 -27.10 -19.90 55.02
CA GLU A 331 -28.29 -20.25 55.84
C GLU A 331 -28.26 -19.62 57.23
N SER A 332 -27.05 -19.38 57.76
CA SER A 332 -26.81 -18.64 59.00
C SER A 332 -27.03 -17.13 58.86
N LYS A 333 -27.32 -16.63 57.65
CA LYS A 333 -27.52 -15.21 57.30
C LYS A 333 -26.30 -14.31 57.53
N LEU A 334 -25.09 -14.88 57.61
CA LEU A 334 -23.86 -14.09 57.65
C LEU A 334 -23.56 -13.44 56.29
N MET A 335 -23.95 -14.09 55.20
CA MET A 335 -23.74 -13.67 53.81
C MET A 335 -25.03 -13.88 52.97
N ARG A 336 -25.16 -13.13 51.87
CA ARG A 336 -26.29 -13.21 50.91
C ARG A 336 -26.17 -14.41 49.95
N GLU A 337 -27.29 -14.92 49.43
CA GLU A 337 -27.33 -16.08 48.50
C GLU A 337 -26.48 -15.88 47.23
N GLU A 338 -26.31 -14.64 46.76
CA GLU A 338 -25.46 -14.30 45.60
C GLU A 338 -24.03 -14.86 45.70
N TRP A 339 -23.51 -15.04 46.92
CA TRP A 339 -22.16 -15.60 47.13
C TRP A 339 -22.08 -17.10 46.85
N MET A 340 -23.21 -17.81 46.95
CA MET A 340 -23.31 -19.19 46.52
C MET A 340 -23.26 -19.30 44.99
N GLU A 341 -23.83 -18.34 44.26
CA GLU A 341 -23.70 -18.26 42.80
C GLU A 341 -22.24 -18.01 42.39
N VAL A 342 -21.53 -17.12 43.11
CA VAL A 342 -20.09 -16.90 42.91
C VAL A 342 -19.30 -18.20 43.13
N PHE A 343 -19.57 -18.93 44.22
CA PHE A 343 -18.94 -20.22 44.48
C PHE A 343 -19.16 -21.20 43.32
N ASN A 344 -20.42 -21.39 42.92
CA ASN A 344 -20.79 -22.33 41.85
C ASN A 344 -20.13 -21.96 40.53
N ARG A 345 -20.07 -20.66 40.19
CA ARG A 345 -19.42 -20.16 38.97
C ARG A 345 -17.93 -20.48 38.96
N VAL A 346 -17.21 -20.17 40.04
CA VAL A 346 -15.76 -20.38 40.13
C VAL A 346 -15.44 -21.88 40.14
N SER A 347 -16.24 -22.69 40.84
CA SER A 347 -16.12 -24.16 40.84
C SER A 347 -16.38 -24.75 39.45
N ASN A 348 -17.39 -24.27 38.73
CA ASN A 348 -17.64 -24.69 37.35
C ASN A 348 -16.50 -24.30 36.39
N ASN A 349 -15.91 -23.11 36.56
CA ASN A 349 -14.72 -22.73 35.80
C ASN A 349 -13.56 -23.70 36.03
N LYS A 350 -13.29 -24.09 37.30
CA LYS A 350 -12.24 -25.07 37.62
C LYS A 350 -12.51 -26.43 36.97
N LYS A 351 -13.75 -26.90 37.03
CA LYS A 351 -14.17 -28.15 36.37
C LYS A 351 -13.95 -28.10 34.86
N LEU A 352 -14.29 -26.97 34.21
CA LEU A 352 -14.05 -26.81 32.78
C LEU A 352 -12.57 -26.73 32.41
N VAL A 353 -11.69 -26.26 33.31
CA VAL A 353 -10.24 -26.38 33.14
C VAL A 353 -9.81 -27.86 33.15
N GLU A 354 -10.29 -28.64 34.13
CA GLU A 354 -9.95 -30.07 34.25
C GLU A 354 -10.44 -30.90 33.05
N GLU A 355 -11.57 -30.51 32.46
CA GLU A 355 -12.10 -31.12 31.24
C GLU A 355 -11.45 -30.60 29.95
N GLY A 356 -10.52 -29.63 30.03
CA GLY A 356 -9.90 -29.00 28.86
C GLY A 356 -10.88 -28.18 28.01
N LYS A 357 -11.96 -27.66 28.61
CA LYS A 357 -13.08 -26.95 27.95
C LYS A 357 -13.20 -25.49 28.35
N ILE A 358 -12.16 -24.90 28.94
CA ILE A 358 -12.17 -23.50 29.39
C ILE A 358 -12.41 -22.50 28.25
N TYR A 359 -12.08 -22.86 27.00
CA TYR A 359 -12.33 -22.07 25.79
C TYR A 359 -13.81 -21.81 25.52
N LYS A 360 -14.72 -22.55 26.18
CA LYS A 360 -16.16 -22.33 26.10
C LYS A 360 -16.64 -21.14 26.93
N ILE A 361 -15.81 -20.64 27.85
CA ILE A 361 -16.13 -19.50 28.70
C ILE A 361 -15.50 -18.24 28.09
N PRO A 362 -16.27 -17.16 27.89
CA PRO A 362 -15.70 -15.89 27.47
C PRO A 362 -14.61 -15.42 28.44
N ALA A 363 -13.46 -14.98 27.93
CA ALA A 363 -12.33 -14.55 28.77
C ALA A 363 -12.73 -13.53 29.85
N LYS A 364 -13.63 -12.58 29.51
CA LYS A 364 -14.19 -11.59 30.43
C LYS A 364 -14.80 -12.23 31.68
N GLU A 365 -15.51 -13.34 31.52
CA GLU A 365 -16.15 -14.03 32.64
C GLU A 365 -15.15 -14.65 33.63
N ILE A 366 -14.00 -15.09 33.13
CA ILE A 366 -12.91 -15.62 33.97
C ILE A 366 -12.30 -14.47 34.78
N TYR A 367 -12.07 -13.30 34.16
CA TYR A 367 -11.60 -12.11 34.87
C TYR A 367 -12.63 -11.58 35.88
N ASP A 368 -13.91 -11.55 35.52
CA ASP A 368 -14.99 -11.14 36.41
C ASP A 368 -15.07 -12.06 37.65
N SER A 369 -14.89 -13.37 37.45
CA SER A 369 -14.85 -14.35 38.54
C SER A 369 -13.74 -14.03 39.54
N ARG A 370 -12.56 -13.58 39.07
CA ARG A 370 -11.45 -13.15 39.94
C ARG A 370 -11.81 -11.93 40.78
N GLU A 371 -12.48 -10.94 40.19
CA GLU A 371 -12.94 -9.76 40.93
C GLU A 371 -14.05 -10.09 41.93
N LEU A 372 -14.95 -11.01 41.58
CA LEU A 372 -15.99 -11.50 42.48
C LEU A 372 -15.37 -12.21 43.69
N VAL A 373 -14.34 -13.05 43.50
CA VAL A 373 -13.62 -13.68 44.61
C VAL A 373 -12.93 -12.66 45.52
N ARG A 374 -12.38 -11.56 44.98
CA ARG A 374 -11.85 -10.46 45.82
C ARG A 374 -12.93 -9.82 46.70
N LYS A 375 -14.15 -9.69 46.19
CA LYS A 375 -15.28 -9.19 46.98
C LYS A 375 -15.75 -10.24 48.01
N LEU A 376 -15.77 -11.51 47.62
CA LEU A 376 -16.10 -12.63 48.52
C LEU A 376 -15.18 -12.65 49.75
N ILE A 377 -13.88 -12.45 49.56
CA ILE A 377 -12.91 -12.36 50.66
C ILE A 377 -13.33 -11.30 51.69
N ARG A 378 -13.70 -10.09 51.22
CA ARG A 378 -14.14 -9.01 52.09
C ARG A 378 -15.43 -9.34 52.84
N GLU A 379 -16.37 -10.03 52.19
CA GLU A 379 -17.60 -10.45 52.85
C GLU A 379 -17.38 -11.56 53.87
N ILE A 380 -16.45 -12.49 53.61
CA ILE A 380 -16.05 -13.49 54.60
C ILE A 380 -15.41 -12.82 55.82
N SER A 381 -14.54 -11.82 55.63
CA SER A 381 -13.98 -11.03 56.75
C SER A 381 -15.08 -10.38 57.60
N LYS A 382 -16.07 -9.73 56.96
CA LYS A 382 -17.22 -9.15 57.68
C LYS A 382 -18.08 -10.20 58.39
N ALA A 383 -18.23 -11.39 57.80
CA ALA A 383 -18.96 -12.49 58.41
C ALA A 383 -18.27 -12.98 59.69
N ILE A 384 -16.94 -13.08 59.68
CA ILE A 384 -16.13 -13.42 60.85
C ILE A 384 -16.32 -12.38 61.96
N GLU A 385 -16.22 -11.09 61.63
CA GLU A 385 -16.37 -9.98 62.59
C GLU A 385 -17.75 -9.97 63.26
N LYS A 386 -18.83 -10.33 62.55
CA LYS A 386 -20.18 -10.41 63.12
C LYS A 386 -20.40 -11.62 64.05
N SER A 387 -19.55 -12.64 63.91
CA SER A 387 -19.66 -13.91 64.65
C SER A 387 -18.74 -14.00 65.87
N SER A 388 -17.78 -13.07 65.97
CA SER A 388 -16.91 -12.85 67.12
C SER A 388 -17.62 -11.95 68.13
#